data_AF-A0A3S4GBI1-F1
#
_entry.id   AF-A0A3S4GBI1-F1
#
_cell.length_a   1.000
_cell.length_b   1.000
_cell.length_c   1.000
_cell.angle_alpha   90.00
_cell.angle_beta   90.00
_cell.angle_gamma   90.00
#
_symmetry.space_group_name_H-M   'P 1'
#
loop_
_entity.id
_entity.type
_entity.pdbx_description
1 polymer ?
#
loop_
_entity_poly.entity_id
_entity_poly.type
_entity_poly.pdbx_seq_one_letter_code
_entity_poly.pdbx_strand_id
1 'polypeptide(L)' 'MRNTPTFVYIATTADTKGQELAYVRGLIDSLGLPTITVDLSTHNMPYATRPTFRRPT' A
#
# COMPACT_ATOMS: atom_id res chain seq x y z
N MET A 1 3.78 24.85 -21.17
CA MET A 1 3.01 24.26 -20.05
C MET A 1 3.46 22.81 -19.89
N ARG A 2 3.93 22.40 -18.70
CA ARG A 2 4.20 20.97 -18.47
C ARG A 2 2.85 20.27 -18.34
N ASN A 3 2.51 19.45 -19.32
CA ASN A 3 1.30 18.66 -19.36
C ASN A 3 1.48 17.38 -18.54
N THR A 4 1.93 17.52 -17.29
CA THR A 4 2.12 16.39 -16.39
C THR A 4 0.75 16.08 -15.78
N PRO A 5 0.15 14.91 -16.04
CA PRO A 5 -1.11 14.56 -15.39
C PRO A 5 -0.92 14.62 -13.87
N THR A 6 -1.75 15.39 -13.18
CA THR A 6 -1.77 15.46 -11.71
C THR A 6 -2.53 14.26 -11.18
N PHE A 7 -1.81 13.35 -10.53
CA PHE A 7 -2.36 12.17 -9.86
C PHE A 7 -2.11 12.24 -8.35
N VAL A 8 -2.97 11.58 -7.58
CA VAL A 8 -2.86 11.45 -6.12
C VAL A 8 -2.46 10.02 -5.78
N TYR A 9 -1.36 9.86 -5.04
CA TYR A 9 -1.00 8.57 -4.47
C TYR A 9 -1.72 8.35 -3.13
N ILE A 10 -2.31 7.17 -2.96
CA ILE A 10 -2.90 6.71 -1.70
C ILE A 10 -2.09 5.52 -1.22
N ALA A 11 -1.17 5.77 -0.28
CA ALA A 11 -0.39 4.72 0.37
C ALA A 11 -1.17 4.15 1.56
N THR A 12 -1.44 2.84 1.58
CA THR A 12 -2.25 2.21 2.64
C THR A 12 -1.92 0.74 2.81
N THR A 13 -2.36 0.11 3.90
CA THR A 13 -2.32 -1.33 4.12
C THR A 13 -3.65 -1.93 3.66
N ALA A 14 -3.75 -2.31 2.38
CA ALA A 14 -5.01 -2.72 1.77
C ALA A 14 -5.59 -4.00 2.42
N ASP A 15 -4.74 -4.83 3.03
CA ASP A 15 -5.11 -6.02 3.80
C ASP A 15 -6.09 -5.74 4.96
N THR A 16 -5.97 -4.56 5.58
CA THR A 16 -6.67 -4.17 6.81
C THR A 16 -7.48 -2.89 6.65
N LYS A 17 -7.27 -2.14 5.56
CA LYS A 17 -7.87 -0.82 5.28
C LYS A 17 -8.66 -0.75 3.98
N GLY A 18 -9.15 -1.89 3.49
CA GLY A 18 -9.89 -1.95 2.22
C GLY A 18 -11.14 -1.06 2.19
N GLN A 19 -11.92 -1.00 3.27
CA GLN A 19 -13.14 -0.20 3.33
C GLN A 19 -12.83 1.30 3.43
N GLU A 20 -11.87 1.68 4.27
CA GLU A 20 -11.44 3.07 4.42
C GLU A 20 -10.78 3.59 3.13
N LEU A 21 -10.00 2.75 2.46
CA LEU A 21 -9.42 3.05 1.14
C LEU A 21 -10.53 3.35 0.12
N ALA A 22 -11.57 2.52 0.05
CA ALA A 22 -12.67 2.72 -0.90
C ALA A 22 -13.40 4.04 -0.65
N TYR A 23 -13.63 4.39 0.62
CA TYR A 23 -14.24 5.67 0.99
C TYR A 23 -13.38 6.87 0.56
N VAL A 24 -12.09 6.90 0.94
CA VAL A 24 -11.17 8.00 0.60
C VAL A 24 -10.98 8.14 -0.90
N ARG A 25 -10.86 7.01 -1.62
CA ARG A 25 -10.78 7.01 -3.08
C ARG A 25 -12.01 7.64 -3.71
N GLY A 26 -13.21 7.28 -3.25
CA GLY A 26 -14.45 7.89 -3.74
C GLY A 26 -14.52 9.41 -3.52
N LEU A 27 -14.01 9.91 -2.40
CA LEU A 27 -13.92 11.35 -2.14
C LEU A 27 -12.97 12.05 -3.13
N ILE A 28 -11.80 11.47 -3.38
CA ILE A 28 -10.83 12.08 -4.30
C ILE A 28 -11.32 11.99 -5.75
N ASP A 29 -11.92 10.87 -6.14
CA ASP A 29 -12.51 10.69 -7.47
C ASP A 29 -13.65 11.71 -7.70
N SER A 30 -14.41 12.09 -6.66
CA SER A 30 -15.44 13.14 -6.75
C SER A 30 -14.90 14.54 -7.09
N LEU A 31 -13.59 14.77 -6.86
CA LEU A 31 -12.89 16.00 -7.23
C LEU A 31 -12.34 15.95 -8.67
N GLY A 32 -12.57 14.85 -9.41
CA GLY A 32 -12.04 14.65 -10.76
C GLY A 32 -10.54 14.39 -10.80
N LEU A 33 -9.94 14.00 -9.66
CA LEU A 33 -8.51 13.72 -9.56
C LEU A 33 -8.24 12.23 -9.71
N PRO A 34 -7.36 11.80 -10.63
CA PRO A 34 -7.00 10.40 -10.77
C PRO A 34 -6.18 9.91 -9.57
N THR A 35 -6.53 8.73 -9.07
CA THR A 35 -5.91 8.10 -7.87
C THR A 35 -5.07 6.88 -8.24
N ILE A 36 -3.89 6.76 -7.61
CA ILE A 36 -3.02 5.57 -7.67
C ILE A 36 -2.89 5.01 -6.25
N THR A 37 -3.42 3.81 -6.01
CA THR A 37 -3.26 3.13 -4.72
C THR A 37 -1.93 2.41 -4.67
N VAL A 38 -1.19 2.59 -3.58
CA VAL A 38 0.04 1.88 -3.26
C VAL A 38 -0.21 1.06 -2.01
N ASP A 39 -0.23 -0.26 -2.17
CA ASP A 39 -0.39 -1.19 -1.05
C ASP A 39 0.95 -1.42 -0.33
N LEU A 40 0.95 -1.21 0.99
CA LEU A 40 2.08 -1.34 1.90
C LEU A 40 1.84 -2.42 2.96
N SER A 41 0.90 -3.35 2.72
CA SER A 41 0.61 -4.47 3.61
C SER A 41 1.85 -5.32 3.91
N THR A 42 2.04 -5.72 5.18
CA THR A 42 3.26 -6.43 5.65
C THR A 42 3.02 -7.86 6.12
N HIS A 43 1.76 -8.28 6.28
CA HIS A 43 1.40 -9.60 6.85
C HIS A 43 1.87 -10.82 6.03
N ASN A 44 2.31 -10.62 4.78
CA ASN A 44 2.88 -11.67 3.92
C ASN A 44 4.40 -11.61 3.76
N MET A 45 5.12 -10.79 4.54
CA MET A 45 6.59 -10.91 4.56
C MET A 45 6.96 -12.20 5.30
N PRO A 46 7.58 -13.20 4.63
CA PRO A 46 8.16 -14.32 5.36
C PRO A 46 9.15 -13.74 6.36
N TYR A 47 8.95 -14.04 7.65
CA TYR A 47 9.95 -13.82 8.67
C TYR A 47 11.24 -14.40 8.12
N ALA A 48 12.19 -13.54 7.75
CA ALA A 48 13.46 -13.96 7.19
C ALA A 48 13.98 -15.06 8.11
N THR A 49 14.02 -16.29 7.59
CA THR A 49 14.28 -17.50 8.36
C THR A 49 15.52 -17.23 9.20
N ARG A 50 15.35 -17.03 10.51
CA ARG A 50 16.49 -16.85 11.41
C ARG A 50 17.37 -18.08 11.21
N PRO A 51 18.63 -17.95 10.78
CA PRO A 51 19.49 -19.10 10.66
C PRO A 51 19.62 -19.71 12.06
N THR A 52 19.03 -20.90 12.23
CA THR A 52 19.20 -21.67 13.46
C THR A 52 20.65 -22.10 13.50
N PHE A 53 21.49 -21.37 14.22
CA PHE A 53 22.84 -21.81 14.56
C PHE A 53 22.71 -23.02 15.49
N ARG A 54 22.66 -24.23 14.92
CA ARG A 54 22.74 -25.47 15.70
C ARG A 54 24.18 -25.64 16.14
N ARG A 55 24.43 -25.52 17.44
CA ARG A 55 25.71 -25.92 18.05
C ARG A 55 25.89 -27.43 17.82
N PRO A 56 27.01 -27.88 17.22
CA PRO A 56 27.33 -29.30 17.18
C PRO A 56 27.66 -29.77 18.61
N THR A 57 27.12 -30.94 18.96
CA THR A 57 27.42 -31.70 20.19
C THR A 57 28.75 -32.41 20.07
#